data_AF-A0A1W2B3H0-F1
#
_entry.id   AF-A0A1W2B3H0-F1
#
_cell.length_a   1.000
_cell.length_b   1.000
_cell.length_c   1.000
_cell.angle_alpha   90.00
_cell.angle_beta   90.00
_cell.angle_gamma   90.00
#
_symmetry.space_group_name_H-M   'P 1'
#
loop_
_entity.id
_entity.type
_entity.pdbx_description
1 polymer ?
#
loop_
_entity_poly.entity_id
_entity_poly.type
_entity_poly.pdbx_seq_one_letter_code
_entity_poly.pdbx_strand_id
1 'polypeptide(L)'
;MALSNAERQRRYRQRLRAKASGAAVVDQVELAVERAIHALWAYHERPSPTGLAWSEIDGCRTLGEYRSELERSPANLVQTCRAFLPGFEGLTIDEARAVADIVLLSDVLRLAPRTPITISDGSAQD
;
A
#
# COMPACT_ATOMS: atom_id res chain seq x y z
N MET A 1 17.83 -38.23 1.04
CA MET A 1 16.55 -38.98 0.93
C MET A 1 15.47 -38.03 0.42
N ALA A 2 14.75 -38.40 -0.64
CA ALA A 2 13.65 -37.59 -1.16
C ALA A 2 12.43 -37.68 -0.23
N LEU A 3 11.80 -36.55 0.09
CA LEU A 3 10.60 -36.51 0.92
C LEU A 3 9.49 -37.34 0.30
N SER A 4 8.84 -38.18 1.12
CA SER A 4 7.65 -38.93 0.73
C SER A 4 6.49 -37.99 0.42
N ASN A 5 5.53 -38.46 -0.37
CA ASN A 5 4.37 -37.66 -0.77
C ASN A 5 3.55 -37.19 0.45
N ALA A 6 3.43 -38.05 1.47
CA ALA A 6 2.76 -37.75 2.73
C ALA A 6 3.46 -36.60 3.51
N GLU A 7 4.80 -36.60 3.55
CA GLU A 7 5.58 -35.54 4.19
C GLU A 7 5.51 -34.22 3.42
N ARG A 8 5.46 -34.27 2.08
CA ARG A 8 5.24 -33.07 1.25
C ARG A 8 3.87 -32.46 1.53
N GLN A 9 2.82 -33.27 1.56
CA GLN A 9 1.46 -32.80 1.87
C GLN A 9 1.33 -32.27 3.30
N ARG A 10 2.01 -32.89 4.28
CA ARG A 10 2.06 -32.38 5.66
C ARG A 10 2.76 -31.02 5.73
N ARG A 11 3.94 -30.88 5.09
CA ARG A 11 4.68 -29.61 5.02
C ARG A 11 3.89 -28.53 4.28
N TYR A 12 3.20 -28.88 3.19
CA TYR A 12 2.35 -27.96 2.45
C TYR A 12 1.21 -27.43 3.33
N ARG A 13 0.48 -28.32 4.01
CA ARG A 13 -0.58 -27.91 4.96
C ARG A 13 -0.06 -27.08 6.12
N GLN A 14 1.13 -27.39 6.63
CA GLN A 14 1.77 -26.61 7.69
C GLN A 14 2.14 -25.21 7.20
N ARG A 15 2.69 -25.08 5.99
CA ARG A 15 2.97 -23.78 5.36
C ARG A 15 1.69 -22.97 5.11
N LEU A 16 0.63 -23.63 4.66
CA LEU A 16 -0.66 -22.99 4.41
C LEU A 16 -1.26 -22.44 5.72
N ARG A 17 -1.24 -23.23 6.79
CA ARG A 17 -1.70 -22.80 8.12
C ARG A 17 -0.87 -21.65 8.69
N ALA A 18 0.46 -21.69 8.51
CA ALA A 18 1.33 -20.61 8.94
C ALA A 18 1.02 -19.30 8.19
N LYS A 19 0.81 -19.36 6.87
CA LYS A 19 0.41 -18.21 6.05
C LYS A 19 -0.98 -17.65 6.41
N ALA A 20 -1.90 -18.51 6.84
CA ALA A 20 -3.24 -18.14 7.27
C ALA A 20 -3.32 -17.76 8.77
N SER A 21 -2.19 -17.71 9.48
CA SER A 21 -2.18 -17.32 10.89
C SER A 21 -2.37 -15.81 11.03
N GLY A 22 -3.02 -15.37 12.13
CA GLY A 22 -3.25 -13.95 12.39
C GLY A 22 -1.94 -13.13 12.46
N ALA A 23 -0.85 -13.72 12.97
CA ALA A 23 0.47 -13.09 12.98
C ALA A 23 0.97 -12.79 11.55
N ALA A 24 0.81 -13.74 10.62
CA ALA A 24 1.18 -13.52 9.23
C ALA A 24 0.34 -12.42 8.55
N VAL A 25 -0.88 -12.15 9.04
CA VAL A 25 -1.70 -11.03 8.55
C VAL A 25 -1.13 -9.70 9.05
N VAL A 26 -0.68 -9.61 10.30
CA VAL A 26 -0.05 -8.40 10.84
C VAL A 26 1.22 -8.07 10.04
N ASP A 27 2.11 -9.04 9.84
CA ASP A 27 3.35 -8.85 9.06
C ASP A 27 3.05 -8.37 7.62
N GLN A 28 1.97 -8.89 7.01
CA GLN A 28 1.55 -8.48 5.67
C GLN A 28 1.01 -7.05 5.63
N VAL A 29 0.28 -6.64 6.67
CA VAL A 29 -0.23 -5.27 6.80
C VAL A 29 0.91 -4.30 7.04
N GLU A 30 1.87 -4.63 7.90
CA GLU A 30 3.07 -3.82 8.12
C GLU A 30 3.84 -3.61 6.80
N LEU A 31 4.08 -4.68 6.04
CA LEU A 31 4.72 -4.57 4.74
C LEU A 31 3.91 -3.74 3.73
N ALA A 32 2.59 -3.84 3.75
CA ALA A 32 1.73 -3.02 2.90
C ALA A 32 1.84 -1.53 3.25
N VAL A 33 1.86 -1.19 4.54
CA VAL A 33 2.06 0.18 5.05
C VAL A 33 3.40 0.73 4.60
N GLU A 34 4.47 -0.03 4.76
CA GLU A 34 5.82 0.37 4.32
C GLU A 34 5.86 0.68 2.82
N ARG A 35 5.30 -0.20 1.98
CA ARG A 35 5.24 0.03 0.53
C ARG A 35 4.45 1.28 0.18
N ALA A 36 3.33 1.53 0.86
CA ALA A 36 2.51 2.72 0.61
C ALA A 36 3.24 4.00 1.01
N ILE A 37 3.93 4.03 2.16
CA ILE A 37 4.73 5.19 2.58
C ILE A 37 5.82 5.49 1.54
N HIS A 38 6.53 4.46 1.07
CA HIS A 38 7.53 4.62 0.03
C HIS A 38 6.93 5.10 -1.31
N ALA A 39 5.77 4.59 -1.71
CA ALA A 39 5.08 5.03 -2.93
C ALA A 39 4.65 6.50 -2.85
N LEU A 40 4.07 6.90 -1.71
CA LEU A 40 3.69 8.28 -1.45
C LEU A 40 4.89 9.22 -1.45
N TRP A 41 6.00 8.80 -0.83
CA TRP A 41 7.24 9.56 -0.83
C TRP A 41 7.84 9.71 -2.23
N ALA A 42 7.88 8.62 -3.01
CA ALA A 42 8.38 8.66 -4.39
C ALA A 42 7.54 9.60 -5.28
N TYR A 43 6.22 9.66 -5.06
CA TYR A 43 5.36 10.66 -5.70
C TYR A 43 5.67 12.08 -5.22
N HIS A 44 5.84 12.26 -3.92
CA HIS A 44 6.15 13.55 -3.30
C HIS A 44 7.51 14.13 -3.76
N GLU A 45 8.49 13.28 -4.07
CA GLU A 45 9.77 13.71 -4.62
C GLU A 45 9.70 14.16 -6.10
N ARG A 46 8.57 13.93 -6.79
CA ARG A 46 8.38 14.40 -8.17
C ARG A 46 8.12 15.91 -8.18
N PRO A 47 8.53 16.63 -9.24
CA PRO A 47 8.17 18.04 -9.40
C PRO A 47 6.65 18.19 -9.51
N SER A 48 6.08 19.17 -8.81
CA SER A 48 4.65 19.47 -8.95
C SER A 48 4.36 20.09 -10.33
N PRO A 49 3.10 20.05 -10.80
CA PRO A 49 2.69 20.71 -12.04
C PRO A 49 2.95 22.22 -12.05
N THR A 50 3.04 22.86 -10.87
CA THR A 50 3.33 24.29 -10.70
C THR A 50 4.83 24.57 -10.58
N GLY A 51 5.69 23.53 -10.61
CA GLY A 51 7.14 23.64 -10.51
C GLY A 51 7.67 23.78 -9.08
N LEU A 52 6.80 23.92 -8.07
CA LEU A 52 7.20 23.89 -6.65
C LEU A 52 7.46 22.44 -6.22
N ALA A 53 8.46 22.21 -5.38
CA ALA A 53 8.66 20.89 -4.80
C ALA A 53 7.57 20.63 -3.76
N TRP A 54 6.98 19.42 -3.71
CA TRP A 54 6.00 19.09 -2.68
C TRP A 54 6.58 19.24 -1.26
N SER A 55 7.89 19.05 -1.11
CA SER A 55 8.61 19.27 0.15
C SER A 55 8.59 20.73 0.63
N GLU A 56 8.42 21.68 -0.29
CA GLU A 56 8.24 23.11 0.04
C GLU A 56 6.79 23.44 0.41
N ILE A 57 5.83 22.62 -0.04
CA ILE A 57 4.40 22.78 0.22
C ILE A 57 4.03 22.14 1.56
N ASP A 58 4.47 20.91 1.80
CA ASP A 58 4.10 20.12 2.97
C ASP A 58 5.15 20.19 4.10
N GLY A 59 6.30 20.83 3.85
CA GLY A 59 7.36 21.06 4.84
C GLY A 59 8.19 19.82 5.21
N CYS A 60 7.93 18.66 4.61
CA CYS A 60 8.69 17.43 4.82
C CYS A 60 9.82 17.31 3.79
N ARG A 61 11.08 17.18 4.24
CA ARG A 61 12.25 17.10 3.36
C ARG A 61 12.91 15.74 3.33
N THR A 62 12.54 14.85 4.25
CA THR A 62 13.04 13.48 4.30
C THR A 62 11.91 12.47 4.46
N LEU A 63 12.16 11.23 4.01
CA LEU A 63 11.26 10.11 4.25
C LEU A 63 10.93 9.91 5.74
N GLY A 64 11.88 10.17 6.64
CA GLY A 64 11.67 10.05 8.09
C GLY A 64 10.73 11.11 8.65
N GLU A 65 10.85 12.36 8.19
CA GLU A 65 9.93 13.45 8.53
C GLU A 65 8.53 13.19 7.97
N TYR A 66 8.45 12.76 6.71
CA TYR A 66 7.19 12.42 6.06
C TYR A 66 6.48 11.24 6.75
N ARG A 67 7.22 10.20 7.13
CA ARG A 67 6.69 9.11 7.96
C ARG A 67 6.16 9.64 9.29
N SER A 68 6.95 10.48 9.96
CA SER A 68 6.56 11.05 11.25
C SER A 68 5.28 11.89 11.15
N GLU A 69 5.06 12.60 10.03
CA GLU A 69 3.81 13.30 9.71
C GLU A 69 2.63 12.33 9.56
N LEU A 70 2.80 11.26 8.78
CA LEU A 70 1.77 10.23 8.59
C LEU A 70 1.44 9.48 9.89
N GLU A 71 2.40 9.31 10.79
CA GLU A 71 2.23 8.61 12.07
C GLU A 71 1.55 9.46 13.15
N ARG A 72 1.46 10.80 12.98
CA ARG A 72 0.84 11.69 13.99
C ARG A 72 -0.61 11.32 14.29
N SER A 73 -1.31 10.76 13.30
CA SER A 73 -2.66 10.24 13.47
C SER A 73 -2.83 8.98 12.62
N PRO A 74 -3.41 7.90 13.16
CA PRO A 74 -3.70 6.69 12.38
C PRO A 74 -4.54 6.95 11.13
N ALA A 75 -5.31 8.04 11.11
CA ALA A 75 -6.14 8.41 9.96
C ALA A 75 -5.34 9.06 8.82
N ASN A 76 -4.17 9.66 9.09
CA ASN A 76 -3.43 10.45 8.11
C ASN A 76 -3.02 9.60 6.91
N LEU A 77 -2.40 8.45 7.13
CA LEU A 77 -2.01 7.54 6.04
C LEU A 77 -3.21 7.20 5.14
N VAL A 78 -4.34 6.79 5.74
CA VAL A 78 -5.54 6.43 4.98
C VAL A 78 -6.11 7.63 4.22
N GLN A 79 -6.15 8.82 4.84
CA GLN A 79 -6.63 10.04 4.20
C GLN A 79 -5.74 10.43 3.01
N THR A 80 -4.43 10.40 3.20
CA THR A 80 -3.45 10.66 2.14
C THR A 80 -3.61 9.67 1.00
N CYS A 81 -3.75 8.37 1.27
CA CYS A 81 -4.01 7.37 0.24
C CYS A 81 -5.33 7.61 -0.52
N ARG A 82 -6.39 8.05 0.18
CA ARG A 82 -7.69 8.33 -0.44
C ARG A 82 -7.70 9.58 -1.30
N ALA A 83 -6.78 10.52 -1.12
CA ALA A 83 -6.65 11.70 -1.96
C ALA A 83 -6.38 11.35 -3.44
N PHE A 84 -5.88 10.14 -3.70
CA PHE A 84 -5.62 9.61 -5.04
C PHE A 84 -6.84 8.91 -5.67
N LEU A 85 -7.94 8.71 -4.94
CA LEU A 85 -9.14 8.11 -5.53
C LEU A 85 -9.86 9.07 -6.48
N PRO A 86 -10.55 8.56 -7.52
CA PRO A 86 -10.64 7.14 -7.88
C PRO A 86 -9.50 6.66 -8.80
N GLY A 87 -8.77 7.57 -9.44
CA GLY A 87 -7.93 7.27 -10.62
C GLY A 87 -6.43 7.09 -10.37
N PHE A 88 -5.93 7.42 -9.17
CA PHE A 88 -4.51 7.38 -8.80
C PHE A 88 -3.61 8.17 -9.73
N GLU A 89 -4.08 9.32 -10.17
CA GLU A 89 -3.38 10.18 -11.13
C GLU A 89 -1.98 10.56 -10.62
N GLY A 90 -1.00 10.50 -11.53
CA GLY A 90 0.39 10.84 -11.23
C GLY A 90 1.19 9.75 -10.51
N LEU A 91 0.57 8.65 -10.08
CA LEU A 91 1.26 7.45 -9.60
C LEU A 91 1.61 6.50 -10.75
N THR A 92 2.71 5.76 -10.60
CA THR A 92 2.94 4.57 -11.43
C THR A 92 1.98 3.46 -11.03
N ILE A 93 1.85 2.41 -11.86
CA ILE A 93 0.96 1.28 -11.57
C ILE A 93 1.33 0.60 -10.24
N ASP A 94 2.62 0.41 -9.96
CA ASP A 94 3.07 -0.25 -8.73
C ASP A 94 2.83 0.62 -7.48
N GLU A 95 2.97 1.94 -7.61
CA GLU A 95 2.63 2.90 -6.56
C GLU A 95 1.13 2.94 -6.31
N ALA A 96 0.33 3.02 -7.37
CA ALA A 96 -1.12 2.98 -7.28
C ALA A 96 -1.61 1.71 -6.57
N ARG A 97 -1.00 0.55 -6.87
CA ARG A 97 -1.29 -0.71 -6.17
C ARG A 97 -0.94 -0.64 -4.69
N ALA A 98 0.25 -0.13 -4.34
CA ALA A 98 0.67 0.01 -2.95
C ALA A 98 -0.27 0.92 -2.14
N VAL A 99 -0.71 2.03 -2.73
CA VAL A 99 -1.66 2.97 -2.11
C VAL A 99 -3.07 2.37 -2.03
N ALA A 100 -3.53 1.69 -3.09
CA ALA A 100 -4.84 1.05 -3.14
C ALA A 100 -4.98 -0.07 -2.09
N ASP A 101 -3.93 -0.85 -1.84
CA ASP A 101 -3.90 -1.89 -0.81
C ASP A 101 -4.30 -1.31 0.56
N ILE A 102 -3.81 -0.12 0.93
CA ILE A 102 -4.15 0.54 2.19
C ILE A 102 -5.61 0.99 2.25
N VAL A 103 -6.12 1.53 1.15
CA VAL A 103 -7.54 1.92 1.07
C VAL A 103 -8.43 0.69 1.24
N LEU A 104 -8.11 -0.41 0.56
CA LEU A 104 -8.85 -1.67 0.65
C LEU A 104 -8.76 -2.30 2.05
N LEU A 105 -7.57 -2.36 2.64
CA LEU A 105 -7.39 -2.85 4.01
C LEU A 105 -8.23 -2.02 4.99
N SER A 106 -8.20 -0.68 4.85
CA SER A 106 -9.02 0.22 5.66
C SER A 106 -10.53 -0.03 5.46
N ASP A 107 -10.98 -0.22 4.22
CA ASP A 107 -12.40 -0.49 3.92
C ASP A 107 -12.85 -1.87 4.41
N VAL A 108 -11.98 -2.88 4.41
CA VAL A 108 -12.28 -4.20 4.97
C VAL A 108 -12.47 -4.15 6.48
N LEU A 109 -11.70 -3.31 7.17
CA LEU A 109 -11.80 -3.11 8.61
C LEU A 109 -13.00 -2.25 9.02
N ARG A 110 -13.58 -1.49 8.09
CA ARG A 110 -14.82 -0.75 8.34
C ARG A 110 -16.00 -1.71 8.40
N LEU A 111 -16.91 -1.46 9.34
CA LEU A 111 -18.22 -2.14 9.40
C LEU A 111 -19.20 -1.66 8.30
N ALA A 112 -18.75 -0.77 7.41
CA ALA A 112 -19.53 -0.11 6.36
C ALA A 112 -19.20 -0.71 4.97
N PRO A 113 -20.10 -0.57 3.96
CA PRO A 113 -19.89 -1.14 2.63
C PRO A 113 -18.65 -0.60 1.93
N ARG A 114 -17.95 -1.48 1.20
CA ARG A 114 -16.67 -1.19 0.52
C ARG A 114 -16.85 -0.26 -0.68
N THR A 115 -15.89 0.63 -0.92
CA THR A 115 -15.83 1.46 -2.14
C THR A 115 -15.19 0.66 -3.29
N PRO A 116 -15.82 0.55 -4.47
CA PRO A 116 -15.21 -0.07 -5.64
C PRO A 116 -14.04 0.79 -6.15
N ILE A 117 -12.88 0.18 -6.39
CA ILE A 117 -11.67 0.84 -6.89
C ILE A 117 -11.40 0.38 -8.33
N THR A 118 -11.08 1.32 -9.22
CA THR A 118 -10.67 1.04 -10.61
C THR A 118 -9.23 1.51 -10.81
N ILE A 119 -8.31 0.60 -11.10
CA ILE A 119 -6.92 0.94 -11.44
C ILE A 119 -6.81 0.80 -12.95
N SER A 120 -6.64 1.91 -13.66
CA SER A 120 -6.44 1.89 -15.10
C SER A 120 -4.99 1.53 -15.40
N ASP A 121 -4.75 0.28 -15.81
CA ASP A 121 -3.51 -0.07 -16.51
C ASP A 121 -3.52 0.74 -17.81
N GLY A 122 -2.65 1.73 -17.98
CA GLY A 122 -2.64 2.69 -19.09
C GLY A 122 -2.41 2.10 -20.50
N SER A 123 -2.85 0.88 -20.79
CA SER A 123 -2.93 0.31 -22.13
C SER A 123 -4.18 0.81 -22.86
N ALA A 124 -4.11 2.04 -23.36
CA ALA A 124 -4.96 2.49 -24.46
C ALA A 124 -4.12 3.33 -25.43
N GLN A 125 -3.59 2.67 -26.46
CA GLN A 125 -3.61 3.11 -27.86
C GLN A 125 -2.77 2.15 -28.72
N ASP A 126 -3.45 1.34 -29.53
CA ASP A 126 -3.36 1.39 -31.00
C ASP A 126 -4.71 0.94 -31.59
#